data_AF-A0A1Q3ETP1-F1
#
_entry.id   AF-A0A1Q3ETP1-F1
#
_cell.length_a   1.000
_cell.length_b   1.000
_cell.length_c   1.000
_cell.angle_alpha   90.00
_cell.angle_beta   90.00
_cell.angle_gamma   90.00
#
_symmetry.space_group_name_H-M   'P 1'
#
loop_
_entity.id
_entity.type
_entity.pdbx_description
1 polymer ?
#
loop_
_entity_poly.entity_id
_entity_poly.type
_entity_poly.pdbx_seq_one_letter_code
_entity_poly.pdbx_strand_id
1 'polypeptide(L)'
;MMEVSGIIMIFDTLLRLKFNVRKIETNCICYSVFTRAQLRFKRSVAINCHLILQQSLAQAALAEILQRGAPILGFDAGCDPALNATCNWMANIPDETNLIHMSIPGTHDSSTWNYTQATQNSLLGYTGSITPAKYFQCQEHSYFQMLNGGIRVFDLRVALNPGNGTIGFYHSQALLAPNTRLEDVLFGFYYWLDAHPTEAVLLSINYEGGTGTQDTVAFQEQLYNILSGDLATQYWVQVNGTLGTLGEARGKLTLLQRKRIGIHLDPEDWHDNDPNITLVYNTVNGTEQDYYEMDGLPTSASAAENIQWKYNATIAHLQDAINPDLHPDQLYITFASSEHDTDGETPRIMALGNGTEVPGVNQKILPWLQENKGKRFGIVMLDFFDSVPGVVEAIINA
;
A
#
# COMPACT_ATOMS: atom_id res chain seq x y z
N MET A 1 26.22 -7.00 -33.04
CA MET A 1 27.23 -6.81 -31.98
C MET A 1 26.70 -5.71 -31.07
N MET A 2 25.79 -6.09 -30.19
CA MET A 2 25.19 -5.33 -29.10
C MET A 2 25.10 -6.32 -27.93
N GLU A 3 25.04 -5.82 -26.71
CA GLU A 3 25.02 -6.57 -25.42
C GLU A 3 26.39 -6.87 -24.78
N VAL A 4 27.11 -5.82 -24.37
CA VAL A 4 27.91 -5.85 -23.12
C VAL A 4 27.95 -4.43 -22.54
N SER A 5 26.85 -3.92 -21.99
CA SER A 5 26.87 -2.63 -21.25
C SER A 5 25.99 -2.57 -20.00
N GLY A 6 25.27 -3.65 -19.65
CA GLY A 6 24.40 -3.67 -18.45
C GLY A 6 25.05 -4.13 -17.14
N ILE A 7 26.26 -4.70 -17.17
CA ILE A 7 26.86 -5.40 -16.00
C ILE A 7 27.78 -4.50 -15.15
N ILE A 8 28.13 -3.30 -15.62
CA ILE A 8 29.14 -2.44 -14.96
C ILE A 8 28.51 -1.50 -13.91
N MET A 9 27.20 -1.23 -13.94
CA MET A 9 26.59 -0.21 -13.06
C MET A 9 26.16 -0.68 -11.66
N ILE A 10 26.21 -1.99 -11.36
CA ILE A 10 25.93 -2.50 -10.00
C ILE A 10 27.13 -2.25 -9.05
N PHE A 11 28.29 -1.89 -9.59
CA PHE A 11 29.55 -1.84 -8.82
C PHE A 11 29.78 -0.56 -8.02
N ASP A 12 29.15 0.57 -8.34
CA ASP A 12 29.45 1.84 -7.64
C ASP A 12 28.67 2.04 -6.32
N THR A 13 27.51 1.40 -6.16
CA THR A 13 26.67 1.58 -4.96
C THR A 13 27.04 0.63 -3.82
N LEU A 14 27.58 -0.56 -4.14
CA LEU A 14 27.93 -1.59 -3.14
C LEU A 14 29.30 -1.39 -2.48
N LEU A 15 30.16 -0.49 -3.00
CA LEU A 15 31.51 -0.26 -2.44
C LEU A 15 31.55 0.70 -1.24
N ARG A 16 30.42 1.26 -0.79
CA ARG A 16 30.35 2.15 0.38
C ARG A 16 29.96 1.48 1.70
N LEU A 17 29.64 0.19 1.69
CA LEU A 17 29.36 -0.57 2.91
C LEU A 17 30.62 -1.32 3.34
N LYS A 18 31.32 -0.78 4.35
CA LYS A 18 32.41 -1.48 5.05
C LYS A 18 31.86 -2.68 5.83
N PHE A 19 31.58 -3.79 5.15
CA PHE A 19 31.31 -5.06 5.80
C PHE A 19 32.62 -5.77 6.15
N ASN A 20 32.81 -6.00 7.44
CA ASN A 20 33.92 -6.73 8.02
C ASN A 20 33.66 -8.23 7.82
N VAL A 21 34.02 -8.76 6.65
CA VAL A 21 33.87 -10.18 6.32
C VAL A 21 34.89 -10.99 7.14
N ARG A 22 34.48 -11.47 8.32
CA ARG A 22 35.15 -12.59 8.99
C ARG A 22 34.32 -13.85 8.81
N LYS A 23 34.94 -14.80 8.09
CA LYS A 23 34.78 -16.25 8.23
C LYS A 23 33.51 -16.88 7.64
N ILE A 24 33.53 -17.04 6.31
CA ILE A 24 32.97 -18.24 5.67
C ILE A 24 34.03 -18.73 4.67
N GLU A 25 35.06 -19.38 5.20
CA GLU A 25 35.98 -20.19 4.40
C GLU A 25 35.62 -21.65 4.65
N THR A 26 34.93 -22.27 3.70
CA THR A 26 34.89 -23.72 3.60
C THR A 26 34.85 -24.16 2.13
N ASN A 27 36.02 -24.64 1.69
CA ASN A 27 36.28 -25.60 0.62
C ASN A 27 35.98 -25.22 -0.84
N CYS A 28 36.93 -24.49 -1.43
CA CYS A 28 37.36 -24.73 -2.81
C CYS A 28 38.90 -24.73 -2.89
N ILE A 29 39.53 -25.83 -2.48
CA ILE A 29 40.97 -26.04 -2.70
C ILE A 29 41.13 -26.89 -3.96
N CYS A 30 41.79 -26.35 -4.99
CA CYS A 30 42.23 -27.10 -6.15
C CYS A 30 43.72 -26.81 -6.42
N TYR A 31 44.58 -27.74 -6.01
CA TYR A 31 46.01 -27.76 -6.38
C TYR A 31 46.18 -28.03 -7.89
N SER A 32 47.19 -27.38 -8.50
CA SER A 32 47.64 -27.48 -9.91
C SER A 32 48.06 -28.92 -10.32
N VAL A 33 47.97 -29.41 -11.56
CA VAL A 33 48.63 -29.01 -12.84
C VAL A 33 47.86 -29.64 -14.05
N PHE A 34 47.99 -29.07 -15.28
CA PHE A 34 47.87 -29.69 -16.64
C PHE A 34 46.77 -29.25 -17.66
N THR A 35 47.25 -29.02 -18.90
CA THR A 35 46.67 -28.99 -20.27
C THR A 35 45.49 -28.07 -20.67
N ARG A 36 45.60 -27.46 -21.88
CA ARG A 36 44.70 -26.47 -22.50
C ARG A 36 43.21 -26.87 -22.60
N ALA A 37 42.87 -28.16 -22.55
CA ALA A 37 41.47 -28.62 -22.57
C ALA A 37 40.71 -28.35 -21.26
N GLN A 38 41.42 -28.26 -20.12
CA GLN A 38 40.80 -27.97 -18.81
C GLN A 38 40.47 -26.48 -18.59
N LEU A 39 40.99 -25.57 -19.42
CA LEU A 39 40.71 -24.13 -19.30
C LEU A 39 39.26 -23.74 -19.68
N ARG A 40 38.63 -24.43 -20.64
CA ARG A 40 37.21 -24.19 -20.99
C ARG A 40 36.27 -24.72 -19.90
N PHE A 41 36.60 -25.85 -19.30
CA PHE A 41 35.84 -26.43 -18.18
C PHE A 41 35.94 -25.56 -16.92
N LYS A 42 37.14 -25.04 -16.58
CA LYS A 42 37.33 -24.09 -15.46
C LYS A 42 36.58 -22.78 -15.66
N ARG A 43 36.50 -22.24 -16.89
CA ARG A 43 35.70 -21.03 -17.16
C ARG A 43 34.22 -21.30 -16.91
N SER A 44 33.68 -22.41 -17.42
CA SER A 44 32.27 -22.76 -17.20
C SER A 44 31.95 -23.05 -15.73
N VAL A 45 32.83 -23.75 -15.01
CA VAL A 45 32.64 -24.06 -13.58
C VAL A 45 32.81 -22.81 -12.70
N ALA A 46 33.76 -21.92 -13.01
CA ALA A 46 33.92 -20.66 -12.29
C ALA A 46 32.77 -19.68 -12.56
N ILE A 47 32.26 -19.62 -13.79
CA ILE A 47 31.06 -18.85 -14.16
C ILE A 47 29.84 -19.40 -13.41
N ASN A 48 29.65 -20.73 -13.38
CA ASN A 48 28.56 -21.35 -12.63
C ASN A 48 28.68 -21.10 -11.12
N CYS A 49 29.88 -21.19 -10.55
CA CYS A 49 30.11 -20.89 -9.13
C CYS A 49 29.83 -19.41 -8.80
N HIS A 50 30.19 -18.49 -9.71
CA HIS A 50 29.92 -17.07 -9.54
C HIS A 50 28.42 -16.76 -9.63
N LEU A 51 27.71 -17.36 -10.58
CA LEU A 51 26.26 -17.23 -10.72
C LEU A 51 25.51 -17.79 -9.50
N ILE A 52 25.92 -18.96 -8.99
CA ILE A 52 25.33 -19.54 -7.77
C ILE A 52 25.56 -18.63 -6.56
N LEU A 53 26.76 -18.08 -6.40
CA LEU A 53 27.06 -17.15 -5.31
C LEU A 53 26.21 -15.87 -5.43
N GLN A 54 26.10 -15.30 -6.63
CA GLN A 54 25.25 -14.12 -6.88
C GLN A 54 23.78 -14.39 -6.54
N GLN A 55 23.22 -15.53 -6.97
CA GLN A 55 21.85 -15.92 -6.63
C GLN A 55 21.67 -16.10 -5.12
N SER A 56 22.63 -16.73 -4.44
CA SER A 56 22.55 -16.90 -2.98
C SER A 56 22.58 -15.57 -2.21
N LEU A 57 23.39 -14.61 -2.67
CA LEU A 57 23.47 -13.27 -2.10
C LEU A 57 22.18 -12.47 -2.36
N ALA A 58 21.64 -12.55 -3.58
CA ALA A 58 20.39 -11.90 -3.93
C ALA A 58 19.22 -12.46 -3.09
N GLN A 59 19.16 -13.77 -2.90
CA GLN A 59 18.14 -14.40 -2.06
C GLN A 59 18.28 -14.01 -0.58
N ALA A 60 19.51 -13.94 -0.06
CA ALA A 60 19.75 -13.50 1.30
C ALA A 60 19.37 -12.02 1.50
N ALA A 61 19.69 -11.16 0.53
CA ALA A 61 19.30 -9.75 0.55
C ALA A 61 17.78 -9.59 0.50
N LEU A 62 17.10 -10.34 -0.38
CA LEU A 62 15.65 -10.37 -0.46
C LEU A 62 15.03 -10.79 0.88
N ALA A 63 15.52 -11.88 1.47
CA ALA A 63 15.03 -12.36 2.75
C ALA A 63 15.22 -11.31 3.87
N GLU A 64 16.35 -10.61 3.89
CA GLU A 64 16.60 -9.54 4.86
C GLU A 64 15.67 -8.33 4.66
N ILE A 65 15.44 -7.92 3.42
CA ILE A 65 14.51 -6.83 3.07
C ILE A 65 13.09 -7.19 3.52
N LEU A 66 12.59 -8.37 3.12
CA LEU A 66 11.25 -8.84 3.50
C LEU A 66 11.13 -9.01 5.02
N GLN A 67 12.19 -9.49 5.70
CA GLN A 67 12.19 -9.61 7.16
C GLN A 67 12.13 -8.26 7.87
N ARG A 68 12.79 -7.22 7.35
CA ARG A 68 12.65 -5.85 7.88
C ARG A 68 11.28 -5.25 7.57
N GLY A 69 10.70 -5.60 6.42
CA GLY A 69 9.37 -5.16 6.01
C GLY A 69 8.21 -5.88 6.71
N ALA A 70 8.45 -7.09 7.24
CA ALA A 70 7.43 -7.99 7.80
C ALA A 70 6.47 -7.37 8.85
N PRO A 71 6.89 -6.44 9.73
CA PRO A 71 5.94 -5.77 10.63
C PRO A 71 4.78 -5.06 9.93
N ILE A 72 4.99 -4.60 8.68
CA ILE A 72 3.97 -3.95 7.83
C ILE A 72 3.50 -4.90 6.73
N LEU A 73 4.43 -5.56 6.05
CA LEU A 73 4.15 -6.46 4.92
C LEU A 73 3.44 -7.76 5.34
N GLY A 74 3.69 -8.24 6.56
CA GLY A 74 3.44 -9.62 6.94
C GLY A 74 4.39 -10.58 6.24
N PHE A 75 4.00 -11.85 6.19
CA PHE A 75 4.70 -12.88 5.43
C PHE A 75 3.80 -13.37 4.31
N ASP A 76 4.33 -13.37 3.08
CA ASP A 76 3.59 -13.85 1.94
C ASP A 76 3.42 -15.38 2.04
N ALA A 77 2.17 -15.81 2.23
CA ALA A 77 1.78 -17.21 2.24
C ALA A 77 1.47 -17.74 0.82
N GLY A 78 1.63 -16.88 -0.20
CA GLY A 78 1.20 -17.12 -1.56
C GLY A 78 -0.32 -17.04 -1.72
N CYS A 79 -0.75 -17.18 -2.96
CA CYS A 79 -2.16 -17.27 -3.30
C CYS A 79 -2.55 -18.72 -3.62
N ASP A 80 -3.47 -19.25 -2.82
CA ASP A 80 -4.21 -20.45 -3.18
C ASP A 80 -5.52 -20.02 -3.85
N PRO A 81 -5.72 -20.27 -5.17
CA PRO A 81 -6.97 -19.92 -5.85
C PRO A 81 -8.22 -20.56 -5.25
N ALA A 82 -8.08 -21.66 -4.50
CA ALA A 82 -9.19 -22.29 -3.78
C ALA A 82 -9.56 -21.55 -2.48
N LEU A 83 -8.66 -20.72 -1.95
CA LEU A 83 -8.85 -19.95 -0.71
C LEU A 83 -9.03 -18.46 -0.98
N ASN A 84 -8.39 -17.93 -2.04
CA ASN A 84 -8.29 -16.52 -2.36
C ASN A 84 -8.69 -16.28 -3.83
N ALA A 85 -9.98 -16.43 -4.14
CA ALA A 85 -10.50 -16.27 -5.50
C ALA A 85 -10.27 -14.86 -6.07
N THR A 86 -10.09 -13.86 -5.20
CA THR A 86 -9.82 -12.47 -5.55
C THR A 86 -8.34 -12.18 -5.77
N CYS A 87 -7.41 -13.10 -5.52
CA CYS A 87 -5.98 -12.75 -5.56
C CYS A 87 -5.47 -12.27 -6.94
N ASN A 88 -6.02 -12.76 -8.05
CA ASN A 88 -5.65 -12.34 -9.40
C ASN A 88 -6.87 -11.81 -10.18
N TRP A 89 -7.72 -11.02 -9.52
CA TRP A 89 -9.02 -10.63 -10.09
C TRP A 89 -8.87 -9.73 -11.32
N MET A 90 -7.84 -8.89 -11.39
CA MET A 90 -7.61 -7.99 -12.53
C MET A 90 -7.23 -8.74 -13.82
N ALA A 91 -6.77 -9.99 -13.73
CA ALA A 91 -6.49 -10.84 -14.90
C ALA A 91 -7.71 -11.04 -15.84
N ASN A 92 -8.93 -10.87 -15.32
CA ASN A 92 -10.17 -11.05 -16.09
C ASN A 92 -10.67 -9.75 -16.75
N ILE A 93 -9.94 -8.64 -16.59
CA ILE A 93 -10.33 -7.32 -17.09
C ILE A 93 -9.47 -6.99 -18.31
N PRO A 94 -10.02 -6.43 -19.40
CA PRO A 94 -9.23 -6.05 -20.58
C PRO A 94 -8.16 -4.99 -20.29
N ASP A 95 -7.07 -5.02 -21.06
CA ASP A 95 -5.94 -4.10 -20.90
C ASP A 95 -6.28 -2.64 -21.24
N GLU A 96 -7.25 -2.44 -22.14
CA GLU A 96 -7.76 -1.14 -22.56
C GLU A 96 -8.68 -0.46 -21.52
N THR A 97 -9.05 -1.15 -20.44
CA THR A 97 -9.90 -0.57 -19.40
C THR A 97 -9.16 0.56 -18.69
N ASN A 98 -9.73 1.76 -18.70
CA ASN A 98 -9.20 2.89 -17.95
C ASN A 98 -9.32 2.63 -16.44
N LEU A 99 -8.26 2.87 -15.67
CA LEU A 99 -8.29 2.68 -14.22
C LEU A 99 -9.37 3.56 -13.53
N ILE A 100 -9.62 4.76 -14.04
CA ILE A 100 -10.69 5.67 -13.57
C ILE A 100 -12.11 5.13 -13.81
N HIS A 101 -12.26 4.09 -14.64
CA HIS A 101 -13.53 3.44 -14.93
C HIS A 101 -13.73 2.14 -14.15
N MET A 102 -12.75 1.73 -13.34
CA MET A 102 -12.80 0.50 -12.55
C MET A 102 -13.38 0.75 -11.15
N SER A 103 -13.96 -0.31 -10.59
CA SER A 103 -14.28 -0.37 -9.16
C SER A 103 -13.15 -1.12 -8.46
N ILE A 104 -12.42 -0.44 -7.57
CA ILE A 104 -11.18 -0.99 -6.99
C ILE A 104 -11.28 -0.94 -5.46
N PRO A 105 -11.22 -2.09 -4.76
CA PRO A 105 -11.23 -2.09 -3.30
C PRO A 105 -9.87 -1.60 -2.77
N GLY A 106 -9.95 -0.73 -1.77
CA GLY A 106 -8.82 -0.12 -1.10
C GLY A 106 -8.90 -0.20 0.42
N THR A 107 -7.80 0.11 1.09
CA THR A 107 -7.72 0.13 2.56
C THR A 107 -7.22 1.45 3.09
N HIS A 108 -7.98 2.04 4.01
CA HIS A 108 -7.58 3.20 4.79
C HIS A 108 -6.54 2.79 5.85
N ASP A 109 -5.56 3.67 6.10
CA ASP A 109 -4.48 3.47 7.08
C ASP A 109 -3.91 2.05 7.10
N SER A 110 -3.51 1.60 5.91
CA SER A 110 -3.28 0.18 5.62
C SER A 110 -2.23 -0.44 6.56
N SER A 111 -1.24 0.35 6.96
CA SER A 111 -0.08 -0.10 7.76
C SER A 111 -0.42 -0.49 9.20
N THR A 112 -1.64 -0.24 9.66
CA THR A 112 -2.03 -0.35 11.08
C THR A 112 -2.37 -1.78 11.53
N TRP A 113 -2.27 -2.77 10.64
CA TRP A 113 -2.79 -4.12 10.87
C TRP A 113 -2.32 -4.81 12.15
N ASN A 114 -1.06 -4.58 12.51
CA ASN A 114 -0.41 -5.18 13.68
C ASN A 114 -0.32 -4.20 14.86
N TYR A 115 -1.01 -3.07 14.83
CA TYR A 115 -0.93 -2.05 15.87
C TYR A 115 -1.88 -2.34 17.04
N THR A 116 -1.62 -3.44 17.73
CA THR A 116 -2.36 -3.85 18.93
C THR A 116 -1.87 -3.09 20.18
N GLN A 117 -2.61 -3.19 21.30
CA GLN A 117 -2.14 -2.66 22.58
C GLN A 117 -0.78 -3.23 23.00
N ALA A 118 -0.50 -4.50 22.67
CA ALA A 118 0.79 -5.11 22.94
C ALA A 118 1.91 -4.46 22.12
N THR A 119 1.65 -4.19 20.84
CA THR A 119 2.57 -3.47 19.95
C THR A 119 2.82 -2.06 20.47
N GLN A 120 1.76 -1.30 20.79
CA GLN A 120 1.89 0.03 21.37
C GLN A 120 2.72 0.02 22.67
N ASN A 121 2.45 -0.91 23.58
CA ASN A 121 3.21 -1.05 24.83
C ASN A 121 4.70 -1.34 24.57
N SER A 122 5.01 -2.14 23.53
CA SER A 122 6.41 -2.42 23.14
C SER A 122 7.14 -1.19 22.59
N LEU A 123 6.38 -0.20 22.11
CA LEU A 123 6.89 1.04 21.50
C LEU A 123 6.83 2.25 22.43
N LEU A 124 6.47 2.07 23.71
CA LEU A 124 6.38 3.12 24.71
C LEU A 124 7.66 3.97 24.82
N GLY A 125 8.84 3.36 24.60
CA GLY A 125 10.11 4.07 24.60
C GLY A 125 10.30 5.05 23.44
N TYR A 126 9.54 4.91 22.35
CA TYR A 126 9.56 5.79 21.19
C TYR A 126 8.48 6.86 21.28
N THR A 127 7.24 6.47 21.61
CA THR A 127 6.06 7.34 21.50
C THR A 127 5.61 7.93 22.84
N GLY A 128 6.04 7.37 23.97
CA GLY A 128 5.46 7.68 25.27
C GLY A 128 3.99 7.23 25.38
N SER A 129 3.29 7.74 26.40
CA SER A 129 1.86 7.46 26.56
C SER A 129 1.05 8.31 25.57
N ILE A 130 0.37 7.63 24.66
CA ILE A 130 -0.56 8.22 23.67
C ILE A 130 -1.94 7.56 23.79
N THR A 131 -2.90 7.98 22.97
CA THR A 131 -4.26 7.42 22.90
C THR A 131 -4.23 5.87 22.77
N PRO A 132 -5.20 5.11 23.32
CA PRO A 132 -5.15 3.64 23.25
C PRO A 132 -5.10 3.11 21.80
N ALA A 133 -4.38 1.99 21.59
CA ALA A 133 -4.12 1.43 20.25
C ALA A 133 -5.36 1.21 19.39
N LYS A 134 -6.51 0.92 20.00
CA LYS A 134 -7.80 0.69 19.32
C LYS A 134 -8.30 1.89 18.49
N TYR A 135 -7.81 3.10 18.75
CA TYR A 135 -8.16 4.30 17.98
C TYR A 135 -7.28 4.47 16.72
N PHE A 136 -6.11 3.82 16.69
CA PHE A 136 -5.18 3.88 15.56
C PHE A 136 -5.25 2.64 14.67
N GLN A 137 -5.89 1.56 15.13
CA GLN A 137 -5.96 0.31 14.37
C GLN A 137 -7.14 0.35 13.39
N CYS A 138 -6.83 0.35 12.09
CA CYS A 138 -7.80 0.36 10.99
C CYS A 138 -7.88 -0.96 10.24
N GLN A 139 -6.87 -1.82 10.37
CA GLN A 139 -6.80 -3.13 9.71
C GLN A 139 -6.42 -4.25 10.68
N GLU A 140 -6.59 -5.50 10.25
CA GLU A 140 -6.17 -6.72 10.98
C GLU A 140 -5.37 -7.71 10.13
N HIS A 141 -5.16 -7.36 8.86
CA HIS A 141 -4.44 -8.18 7.90
C HIS A 141 -3.26 -7.41 7.36
N SER A 142 -2.13 -8.09 7.19
CA SER A 142 -0.92 -7.54 6.60
C SER A 142 -1.08 -7.18 5.12
N TYR A 143 -0.12 -6.44 4.54
CA TYR A 143 -0.20 -6.02 3.14
C TYR A 143 -0.30 -7.21 2.19
N PHE A 144 0.47 -8.28 2.43
CA PHE A 144 0.36 -9.49 1.59
C PHE A 144 -1.01 -10.17 1.73
N GLN A 145 -1.60 -10.18 2.94
CA GLN A 145 -2.95 -10.70 3.11
C GLN A 145 -3.99 -9.82 2.44
N MET A 146 -3.86 -8.49 2.51
CA MET A 146 -4.74 -7.54 1.80
C MET A 146 -4.65 -7.72 0.28
N LEU A 147 -3.44 -7.80 -0.27
CA LEU A 147 -3.20 -8.08 -1.69
C LEU A 147 -3.84 -9.40 -2.11
N ASN A 148 -3.63 -10.47 -1.34
CA ASN A 148 -4.19 -11.78 -1.62
C ASN A 148 -5.72 -11.79 -1.45
N GLY A 149 -6.27 -10.93 -0.58
CA GLY A 149 -7.71 -10.70 -0.38
C GLY A 149 -8.37 -9.84 -1.45
N GLY A 150 -7.61 -9.27 -2.39
CA GLY A 150 -8.13 -8.51 -3.54
C GLY A 150 -7.95 -6.99 -3.46
N ILE A 151 -7.39 -6.46 -2.37
CA ILE A 151 -7.11 -5.02 -2.21
C ILE A 151 -6.03 -4.58 -3.21
N ARG A 152 -6.27 -3.46 -3.89
CA ARG A 152 -5.33 -2.88 -4.87
C ARG A 152 -5.05 -1.40 -4.67
N VAL A 153 -5.68 -0.75 -3.67
CA VAL A 153 -5.39 0.63 -3.30
C VAL A 153 -5.01 0.68 -1.83
N PHE A 154 -3.87 1.28 -1.51
CA PHE A 154 -3.38 1.35 -0.13
C PHE A 154 -3.08 2.79 0.26
N ASP A 155 -3.62 3.22 1.40
CA ASP A 155 -3.22 4.46 2.07
C ASP A 155 -2.04 4.22 3.01
N LEU A 156 -0.92 4.90 2.73
CA LEU A 156 0.33 4.84 3.47
C LEU A 156 0.59 6.21 4.12
N ARG A 157 0.47 6.27 5.44
CA ARG A 157 0.87 7.42 6.26
C ARG A 157 2.31 7.26 6.73
N VAL A 158 3.17 8.18 6.32
CA VAL A 158 4.62 8.04 6.49
C VAL A 158 5.26 9.28 7.12
N ALA A 159 6.30 9.06 7.92
CA ALA A 159 7.12 10.12 8.50
C ALA A 159 8.54 9.59 8.78
N LEU A 160 9.42 10.42 9.34
CA LEU A 160 10.79 9.98 9.64
C LEU A 160 10.83 9.02 10.84
N ASN A 161 11.39 7.83 10.63
CA ASN A 161 11.70 6.88 11.69
C ASN A 161 12.65 7.48 12.74
N PRO A 162 12.45 7.16 14.03
CA PRO A 162 13.31 7.64 15.09
C PRO A 162 14.73 7.05 14.96
N GLY A 163 15.74 7.90 15.14
CA GLY A 163 17.14 7.49 15.32
C GLY A 163 17.91 7.08 14.06
N ASN A 164 17.26 6.94 12.90
CA ASN A 164 17.95 6.54 11.66
C ASN A 164 17.63 7.43 10.43
N GLY A 165 16.64 8.32 10.50
CA GLY A 165 16.28 9.23 9.41
C GLY A 165 15.74 8.55 8.16
N THR A 166 15.33 7.29 8.24
CA THR A 166 14.61 6.59 7.17
C THR A 166 13.13 6.98 7.18
N ILE A 167 12.41 6.79 6.08
CA ILE A 167 10.96 7.00 6.06
C ILE A 167 10.29 5.73 6.58
N GLY A 168 9.46 5.85 7.61
CA GLY A 168 8.70 4.76 8.22
C GLY A 168 7.20 5.05 8.26
N PHE A 169 6.46 4.22 8.99
CA PHE A 169 4.99 4.17 8.95
C PHE A 169 4.37 4.60 10.27
N TYR A 170 3.33 5.41 10.17
CA TYR A 170 2.66 6.04 11.31
C TYR A 170 1.13 6.03 11.12
N HIS A 171 0.41 6.32 12.20
CA HIS A 171 -0.97 6.80 12.17
C HIS A 171 -1.08 7.84 13.30
N SER A 172 -1.21 9.12 12.98
CA SER A 172 -1.13 10.20 13.98
C SER A 172 0.14 10.04 14.86
N GLN A 173 0.01 9.91 16.19
CA GLN A 173 1.17 9.72 17.08
C GLN A 173 1.67 8.27 17.16
N ALA A 174 0.95 7.31 16.59
CA ALA A 174 1.30 5.90 16.61
C ALA A 174 2.44 5.60 15.62
N LEU A 175 3.63 5.28 16.14
CA LEU A 175 4.69 4.65 15.35
C LEU A 175 4.37 3.18 15.13
N LEU A 176 4.31 2.72 13.89
CA LEU A 176 3.85 1.35 13.59
C LEU A 176 4.99 0.34 13.59
N ALA A 177 6.18 0.72 13.08
CA ALA A 177 7.35 -0.16 13.02
C ALA A 177 8.68 0.64 12.95
N PRO A 178 9.42 0.82 14.06
CA PRO A 178 10.58 1.74 14.14
C PRO A 178 11.75 1.42 13.19
N ASN A 179 11.86 0.17 12.74
CA ASN A 179 12.96 -0.31 11.92
C ASN A 179 12.54 -0.63 10.47
N THR A 180 11.25 -0.56 10.17
CA THR A 180 10.73 -0.82 8.82
C THR A 180 10.79 0.46 8.01
N ARG A 181 11.40 0.37 6.82
CA ARG A 181 11.55 1.51 5.91
C ARG A 181 10.54 1.42 4.79
N LEU A 182 10.15 2.56 4.23
CA LEU A 182 9.28 2.62 3.06
C LEU A 182 9.83 1.76 1.92
N GLU A 183 11.13 1.81 1.68
CA GLU A 183 11.81 1.01 0.65
C GLU A 183 11.66 -0.50 0.87
N ASP A 184 11.65 -0.96 2.12
CA ASP A 184 11.47 -2.39 2.41
C ASP A 184 10.05 -2.84 2.04
N VAL A 185 9.04 -1.98 2.28
CA VAL A 185 7.64 -2.23 1.93
C VAL A 185 7.40 -2.13 0.43
N LEU A 186 7.94 -1.11 -0.25
CA LEU A 186 7.87 -0.99 -1.71
C LEU A 186 8.50 -2.20 -2.40
N PHE A 187 9.62 -2.70 -1.88
CA PHE A 187 10.23 -3.92 -2.38
C PHE A 187 9.32 -5.14 -2.20
N GLY A 188 8.58 -5.22 -1.09
CA GLY A 188 7.55 -6.24 -0.88
C GLY A 188 6.46 -6.20 -1.95
N PHE A 189 5.97 -5.00 -2.31
CA PHE A 189 5.03 -4.86 -3.42
C PHE A 189 5.62 -5.30 -4.77
N TYR A 190 6.86 -4.93 -5.07
CA TYR A 190 7.54 -5.36 -6.30
C TYR A 190 7.63 -6.88 -6.37
N TYR A 191 8.06 -7.51 -5.28
CA TYR A 191 8.13 -8.96 -5.13
C TYR A 191 6.77 -9.62 -5.38
N TRP A 192 5.69 -9.05 -4.83
CA TRP A 192 4.35 -9.59 -5.05
C TRP A 192 3.86 -9.40 -6.49
N LEU A 193 4.11 -8.24 -7.10
CA LEU A 193 3.75 -7.95 -8.50
C LEU A 193 4.52 -8.83 -9.50
N ASP A 194 5.77 -9.18 -9.22
CA ASP A 194 6.52 -10.16 -10.03
C ASP A 194 5.83 -11.54 -10.05
N ALA A 195 5.21 -11.92 -8.93
CA ALA A 195 4.45 -13.16 -8.82
C ALA A 195 3.01 -13.04 -9.37
N HIS A 196 2.49 -11.82 -9.50
CA HIS A 196 1.12 -11.51 -9.93
C HIS A 196 1.13 -10.45 -11.06
N PRO A 197 1.73 -10.76 -12.22
CA PRO A 197 2.01 -9.77 -13.26
C PRO A 197 0.75 -9.24 -13.96
N THR A 198 -0.41 -9.85 -13.73
CA THR A 198 -1.69 -9.34 -14.21
C THR A 198 -2.24 -8.21 -13.35
N GLU A 199 -1.73 -8.02 -12.15
CA GLU A 199 -2.30 -7.09 -11.18
C GLU A 199 -1.61 -5.72 -11.26
N ALA A 200 -2.31 -4.67 -10.84
CA ALA A 200 -1.78 -3.32 -10.72
C ALA A 200 -2.15 -2.76 -9.35
N VAL A 201 -1.24 -2.03 -8.69
CA VAL A 201 -1.48 -1.51 -7.34
C VAL A 201 -1.33 0.00 -7.30
N LEU A 202 -2.26 0.67 -6.63
CA LEU A 202 -2.29 2.12 -6.45
C LEU A 202 -1.90 2.43 -5.00
N LEU A 203 -0.94 3.34 -4.82
CA LEU A 203 -0.50 3.78 -3.49
C LEU A 203 -0.81 5.26 -3.31
N SER A 204 -1.50 5.59 -2.22
CA SER A 204 -1.53 6.94 -1.66
C SER A 204 -0.43 7.04 -0.60
N ILE A 205 0.45 8.04 -0.70
CA ILE A 205 1.57 8.20 0.24
C ILE A 205 1.55 9.62 0.80
N ASN A 206 1.11 9.72 2.06
CA ASN A 206 0.91 10.98 2.76
C ASN A 206 1.93 11.16 3.89
N TYR A 207 2.34 12.40 4.12
CA TYR A 207 3.13 12.73 5.30
C TYR A 207 2.22 12.72 6.54
N GLU A 208 2.66 12.08 7.62
CA GLU A 208 1.90 11.99 8.86
C GLU A 208 2.33 13.08 9.87
N GLY A 209 1.40 13.99 10.17
CA GLY A 209 1.65 15.18 10.98
C GLY A 209 1.75 14.91 12.49
N GLY A 210 1.05 13.90 13.00
CA GLY A 210 0.98 13.59 14.44
C GLY A 210 2.28 13.07 15.07
N THR A 211 3.35 12.98 14.29
CA THR A 211 4.59 12.24 14.63
C THR A 211 5.61 13.05 15.42
N GLY A 212 5.42 14.38 15.51
CA GLY A 212 6.42 15.31 16.06
C GLY A 212 7.62 15.55 15.14
N THR A 213 7.62 14.97 13.94
CA THR A 213 8.55 15.33 12.87
C THR A 213 7.94 16.46 12.01
N GLN A 214 8.64 16.92 10.97
CA GLN A 214 8.14 17.99 10.10
C GLN A 214 8.16 17.55 8.63
N ASP A 215 7.16 18.01 7.87
CA ASP A 215 7.16 17.90 6.42
C ASP A 215 8.15 18.88 5.79
N THR A 216 9.41 18.52 5.79
CA THR A 216 10.50 19.36 5.27
C THR A 216 10.79 19.07 3.80
N VAL A 217 11.41 20.04 3.11
CA VAL A 217 11.94 19.83 1.75
C VAL A 217 12.86 18.61 1.69
N ALA A 218 13.69 18.37 2.72
CA ALA A 218 14.58 17.22 2.77
C ALA A 218 13.82 15.89 2.82
N PHE A 219 12.73 15.82 3.59
CA PHE A 219 11.84 14.65 3.62
C PHE A 219 11.19 14.42 2.24
N GLN A 220 10.68 15.49 1.63
CA GLN A 220 10.07 15.44 0.29
C GLN A 220 11.07 14.97 -0.79
N GLU A 221 12.31 15.46 -0.75
CA GLU A 221 13.39 15.02 -1.63
C GLU A 221 13.77 13.55 -1.39
N GLN A 222 13.83 13.12 -0.13
CA GLN A 222 14.09 11.73 0.21
C GLN A 222 12.99 10.81 -0.34
N LEU A 223 11.72 11.16 -0.15
CA LEU A 223 10.60 10.40 -0.72
C LEU A 223 10.68 10.37 -2.26
N TYR A 224 10.91 11.53 -2.89
CA TYR A 224 11.04 11.60 -4.34
C TYR A 224 12.16 10.70 -4.86
N ASN A 225 13.33 10.68 -4.21
CA ASN A 225 14.45 9.82 -4.61
C ASN A 225 14.12 8.33 -4.48
N ILE A 226 13.34 7.92 -3.47
CA ILE A 226 12.86 6.55 -3.32
C ILE A 226 11.96 6.16 -4.51
N LEU A 227 11.08 7.07 -4.94
CA LEU A 227 10.07 6.84 -5.99
C LEU A 227 10.60 7.05 -7.43
N SER A 228 11.80 7.62 -7.59
CA SER A 228 12.38 7.95 -8.90
C SER A 228 13.72 7.27 -9.19
N GLY A 229 14.24 6.46 -8.26
CA GLY A 229 15.48 5.71 -8.47
C GLY A 229 15.35 4.63 -9.55
N ASP A 230 16.48 4.11 -10.04
CA ASP A 230 16.54 3.16 -11.17
C ASP A 230 15.58 1.97 -11.04
N LEU A 231 15.49 1.36 -9.85
CA LEU A 231 14.56 0.26 -9.61
C LEU A 231 13.09 0.74 -9.66
N ALA A 232 12.80 1.90 -9.08
CA ALA A 232 11.45 2.46 -9.09
C ALA A 232 10.98 2.76 -10.52
N THR A 233 11.87 3.16 -11.43
CA THR A 233 11.49 3.37 -12.84
C THR A 233 10.99 2.11 -13.56
N GLN A 234 11.30 0.92 -13.04
CA GLN A 234 10.83 -0.36 -13.60
C GLN A 234 9.45 -0.75 -13.05
N TYR A 235 9.21 -0.44 -11.77
CA TYR A 235 8.03 -0.88 -11.04
C TYR A 235 6.97 0.19 -10.84
N TRP A 236 7.20 1.44 -11.27
CA TRP A 236 6.21 2.50 -11.17
C TRP A 236 5.77 2.98 -12.55
N VAL A 237 4.49 3.30 -12.67
CA VAL A 237 3.97 4.07 -13.80
C VAL A 237 4.51 5.50 -13.70
N GLN A 238 5.43 5.85 -14.60
CA GLN A 238 6.09 7.16 -14.65
C GLN A 238 5.34 8.13 -15.56
N VAL A 239 4.02 8.22 -15.40
CA VAL A 239 3.16 9.16 -16.15
C VAL A 239 2.60 10.19 -15.16
N ASN A 240 2.59 11.46 -15.57
CA ASN A 240 2.09 12.55 -14.76
C ASN A 240 0.64 12.89 -15.16
N GLY A 241 -0.22 13.09 -14.17
CA GLY A 241 -1.57 13.60 -14.36
C GLY A 241 -2.59 12.59 -14.89
N THR A 242 -2.24 11.34 -15.18
CA THR A 242 -3.25 10.35 -15.55
C THR A 242 -2.94 8.99 -14.97
N LEU A 243 -4.00 8.25 -14.60
CA LEU A 243 -3.91 6.85 -14.23
C LEU A 243 -3.68 5.93 -15.44
N GLY A 244 -4.11 6.33 -16.64
CA GLY A 244 -4.01 5.51 -17.85
C GLY A 244 -4.90 4.26 -17.81
N THR A 245 -4.51 3.24 -18.57
CA THR A 245 -5.23 1.97 -18.64
C THR A 245 -4.64 0.91 -17.71
N LEU A 246 -5.44 -0.13 -17.42
CA LEU A 246 -5.00 -1.27 -16.62
C LEU A 246 -3.77 -1.93 -17.24
N GLY A 247 -3.75 -2.13 -18.57
CA GLY A 247 -2.62 -2.73 -19.29
C GLY A 247 -1.30 -1.99 -19.12
N GLU A 248 -1.33 -0.66 -19.00
CA GLU A 248 -0.12 0.16 -18.76
C GLU A 248 0.40 0.01 -17.33
N ALA A 249 -0.52 -0.24 -16.39
CA ALA A 249 -0.28 -0.34 -14.95
C ALA A 249 0.00 -1.77 -14.45
N ARG A 250 -0.28 -2.82 -15.24
CA ARG A 250 0.00 -4.21 -14.83
C ARG A 250 1.46 -4.43 -14.48
N GLY A 251 1.69 -5.18 -13.40
CA GLY A 251 3.00 -5.45 -12.81
C GLY A 251 3.66 -4.21 -12.17
N LYS A 252 2.92 -3.12 -11.96
CA LYS A 252 3.46 -1.85 -11.47
C LYS A 252 2.62 -1.23 -10.35
N LEU A 253 3.27 -0.29 -9.68
CA LEU A 253 2.70 0.67 -8.75
C LEU A 253 2.35 1.96 -9.47
N THR A 254 1.22 2.55 -9.10
CA THR A 254 0.80 3.88 -9.54
C THR A 254 0.59 4.77 -8.33
N LEU A 255 1.19 5.96 -8.34
CA LEU A 255 1.06 6.90 -7.23
C LEU A 255 -0.22 7.72 -7.38
N LEU A 256 -1.10 7.65 -6.37
CA LEU A 256 -2.31 8.48 -6.30
C LEU A 256 -2.01 9.93 -5.89
N GLN A 257 -0.81 10.24 -5.39
CA GLN A 257 -0.52 11.59 -4.91
C GLN A 257 0.96 11.99 -5.06
N ARG A 258 1.25 13.06 -5.84
CA ARG A 258 2.11 14.23 -5.55
C ARG A 258 2.56 14.96 -6.83
N LYS A 259 2.84 16.26 -6.70
CA LYS A 259 3.05 17.31 -7.73
C LYS A 259 4.14 17.07 -8.82
N ARG A 260 4.80 15.90 -8.90
CA ARG A 260 5.88 15.61 -9.89
C ARG A 260 5.77 14.25 -10.61
N ILE A 261 5.18 13.24 -9.98
CA ILE A 261 5.01 11.86 -10.50
C ILE A 261 3.65 11.37 -9.98
N GLY A 262 2.83 10.71 -10.81
CA GLY A 262 1.51 10.22 -10.41
C GLY A 262 0.40 11.25 -10.60
N ILE A 263 -0.71 11.07 -9.87
CA ILE A 263 -1.84 11.99 -9.93
C ILE A 263 -1.56 13.25 -9.10
N HIS A 264 -1.97 14.40 -9.64
CA HIS A 264 -2.04 15.64 -8.89
C HIS A 264 -3.34 15.68 -8.06
N LEU A 265 -3.23 15.35 -6.78
CA LEU A 265 -4.22 15.62 -5.75
C LEU A 265 -3.56 16.62 -4.79
N ASP A 266 -3.76 17.92 -5.02
CA ASP A 266 -3.12 18.95 -4.20
C ASP A 266 -3.66 18.87 -2.76
N PRO A 267 -2.81 18.77 -1.73
CA PRO A 267 -3.28 18.85 -0.34
C PRO A 267 -4.07 20.13 -0.03
N GLU A 268 -3.84 21.21 -0.78
CA GLU A 268 -4.61 22.46 -0.64
C GLU A 268 -6.06 22.33 -1.14
N ASP A 269 -6.32 21.42 -2.08
CA ASP A 269 -7.67 21.08 -2.58
C ASP A 269 -8.33 19.99 -1.73
N TRP A 270 -7.57 19.36 -0.82
CA TRP A 270 -8.07 18.36 0.12
C TRP A 270 -8.66 19.04 1.35
N HIS A 271 -9.97 19.24 1.34
CA HIS A 271 -10.67 19.82 2.48
C HIS A 271 -10.79 18.79 3.60
N ASP A 272 -10.28 19.16 4.78
CA ASP A 272 -10.30 18.33 5.97
C ASP A 272 -11.74 18.01 6.39
N ASN A 273 -12.02 16.72 6.62
CA ASN A 273 -13.29 16.20 7.11
C ASN A 273 -14.54 16.67 6.30
N ASP A 274 -14.52 16.52 4.97
CA ASP A 274 -15.59 16.97 4.08
C ASP A 274 -16.39 15.80 3.46
N PRO A 275 -17.73 15.81 3.54
CA PRO A 275 -18.59 14.78 2.93
C PRO A 275 -18.59 14.76 1.40
N ASN A 276 -18.07 15.77 0.71
CA ASN A 276 -17.90 15.78 -0.75
C ASN A 276 -16.77 16.75 -1.16
N ILE A 277 -15.58 16.21 -1.38
CA ILE A 277 -14.42 16.95 -1.90
C ILE A 277 -14.41 16.82 -3.43
N THR A 278 -14.24 17.94 -4.14
CA THR A 278 -13.93 17.92 -5.57
C THR A 278 -12.47 18.29 -5.77
N LEU A 279 -11.69 17.37 -6.32
CA LEU A 279 -10.27 17.56 -6.63
C LEU A 279 -10.08 17.86 -8.12
N VAL A 280 -9.04 18.61 -8.50
CA VAL A 280 -8.75 18.85 -9.92
C VAL A 280 -7.80 17.77 -10.46
N TYR A 281 -8.36 16.77 -11.13
CA TYR A 281 -7.65 15.68 -11.82
C TYR A 281 -7.30 16.05 -13.27
N ASN A 282 -6.11 16.61 -13.52
CA ASN A 282 -5.55 16.81 -14.88
C ASN A 282 -6.54 17.41 -15.90
N THR A 283 -6.94 18.67 -15.64
CA THR A 283 -7.94 19.44 -16.41
C THR A 283 -9.37 18.87 -16.44
N VAL A 284 -9.58 17.70 -15.84
CA VAL A 284 -10.88 17.09 -15.50
C VAL A 284 -11.02 17.13 -13.97
N ASN A 285 -12.23 16.98 -13.42
CA ASN A 285 -12.41 16.95 -11.96
C ASN A 285 -12.36 15.49 -11.48
N GLY A 286 -11.80 15.27 -10.29
CA GLY A 286 -11.90 14.11 -9.40
C GLY A 286 -12.89 14.42 -8.29
N THR A 287 -13.53 13.43 -7.68
CA THR A 287 -14.28 13.62 -6.43
C THR A 287 -13.92 12.57 -5.42
N GLU A 288 -13.85 13.00 -4.17
CA GLU A 288 -13.54 12.17 -3.03
C GLU A 288 -14.52 12.44 -1.90
N GLN A 289 -14.68 11.45 -1.02
CA GLN A 289 -15.47 11.56 0.20
C GLN A 289 -14.56 11.24 1.37
N ASP A 290 -14.24 12.22 2.21
CA ASP A 290 -13.33 12.06 3.36
C ASP A 290 -13.93 12.62 4.65
N TYR A 291 -15.24 12.45 4.83
CA TYR A 291 -15.93 12.77 6.09
C TYR A 291 -15.64 11.66 7.09
N TYR A 292 -14.48 11.74 7.74
CA TYR A 292 -13.98 10.72 8.65
C TYR A 292 -14.34 11.01 10.11
N GLU A 293 -14.63 12.26 10.47
CA GLU A 293 -14.99 12.67 11.83
C GLU A 293 -16.38 13.33 11.84
N MET A 294 -17.28 12.93 12.73
CA MET A 294 -18.69 13.34 12.68
C MET A 294 -18.96 14.61 13.52
N ASP A 295 -18.14 15.66 13.37
CA ASP A 295 -18.15 16.90 14.18
C ASP A 295 -19.49 17.63 14.29
N GLY A 296 -20.41 17.38 13.36
CA GLY A 296 -21.78 17.91 13.39
C GLY A 296 -22.68 17.25 14.44
N LEU A 297 -22.24 16.15 15.06
CA LEU A 297 -22.98 15.42 16.08
C LEU A 297 -22.64 15.93 17.50
N PRO A 298 -23.61 15.91 18.44
CA PRO A 298 -23.31 16.20 19.83
C PRO A 298 -22.39 15.12 20.40
N THR A 299 -21.55 15.47 21.38
CA THR A 299 -20.61 14.53 22.03
C THR A 299 -21.27 13.40 22.86
N SER A 300 -22.58 13.25 22.72
CA SER A 300 -23.39 12.20 23.33
C SER A 300 -24.02 11.32 22.27
N ALA A 301 -23.60 11.46 21.01
CA ALA A 301 -24.13 10.69 19.91
C ALA A 301 -23.78 9.22 20.11
N SER A 302 -24.75 8.36 19.84
CA SER A 302 -24.53 6.93 19.91
C SER A 302 -23.72 6.46 18.70
N ALA A 303 -23.03 5.32 18.85
CA ALA A 303 -22.44 4.60 17.72
C ALA A 303 -23.41 4.44 16.54
N ALA A 304 -24.72 4.22 16.79
CA ALA A 304 -25.72 4.10 15.74
C ALA A 304 -25.90 5.40 14.94
N GLU A 305 -25.86 6.56 15.59
CA GLU A 305 -25.96 7.87 14.93
C GLU A 305 -24.69 8.18 14.12
N ASN A 306 -23.51 7.98 14.73
CA ASN A 306 -22.22 8.14 14.08
C ASN A 306 -22.12 7.28 12.81
N ILE A 307 -22.41 5.98 12.92
CA ILE A 307 -22.40 5.05 11.79
C ILE A 307 -23.42 5.45 10.72
N GLN A 308 -24.63 5.90 11.11
CA GLN A 308 -25.66 6.29 10.16
C GLN A 308 -25.25 7.52 9.35
N TRP A 309 -24.60 8.50 9.98
CA TRP A 309 -24.10 9.69 9.28
C TRP A 309 -23.01 9.33 8.28
N LYS A 310 -22.03 8.53 8.69
CA LYS A 310 -20.99 8.05 7.76
C LYS A 310 -21.58 7.28 6.60
N TYR A 311 -22.49 6.34 6.88
CA TYR A 311 -23.18 5.55 5.86
C TYR A 311 -23.90 6.45 4.85
N ASN A 312 -24.60 7.49 5.31
CA ASN A 312 -25.30 8.43 4.42
C ASN A 312 -24.33 9.15 3.48
N ALA A 313 -23.21 9.65 4.00
CA ALA A 313 -22.19 10.30 3.18
C ALA A 313 -21.55 9.32 2.18
N THR A 314 -21.22 8.11 2.64
CA THR A 314 -20.65 7.03 1.80
C THR A 314 -21.58 6.68 0.64
N ILE A 315 -22.88 6.47 0.92
CA ILE A 315 -23.86 6.12 -0.11
C ILE A 315 -24.12 7.29 -1.07
N ALA A 316 -24.16 8.53 -0.58
CA ALA A 316 -24.32 9.69 -1.45
C ALA A 316 -23.21 9.76 -2.50
N HIS A 317 -21.94 9.61 -2.09
CA HIS A 317 -20.82 9.63 -3.02
C HIS A 317 -20.82 8.42 -3.99
N LEU A 318 -21.18 7.22 -3.51
CA LEU A 318 -21.34 6.05 -4.38
C LEU A 318 -22.50 6.21 -5.38
N GLN A 319 -23.59 6.87 -4.99
CA GLN A 319 -24.71 7.18 -5.88
C GLN A 319 -24.29 8.11 -7.02
N ASP A 320 -23.43 9.09 -6.73
CA ASP A 320 -22.85 9.95 -7.76
C ASP A 320 -21.92 9.15 -8.69
N ALA A 321 -21.08 8.26 -8.15
CA ALA A 321 -20.15 7.44 -8.94
C ALA A 321 -20.83 6.54 -9.98
N ILE A 322 -22.02 5.99 -9.65
CA ILE A 322 -22.79 5.11 -10.53
C ILE A 322 -23.70 5.87 -11.52
N ASN A 323 -23.85 7.19 -11.35
CA ASN A 323 -24.72 7.99 -12.20
C ASN A 323 -24.00 8.32 -13.52
N PRO A 324 -24.46 7.78 -14.67
CA PRO A 324 -23.77 7.97 -15.95
C PRO A 324 -23.84 9.42 -16.47
N ASP A 325 -24.79 10.22 -15.97
CA ASP A 325 -24.95 11.63 -16.36
C ASP A 325 -24.05 12.56 -15.53
N LEU A 326 -23.45 12.05 -14.45
CA LEU A 326 -22.53 12.80 -13.59
C LEU A 326 -21.10 12.31 -13.81
N HIS A 327 -20.28 13.17 -14.41
CA HIS A 327 -18.84 13.02 -14.52
C HIS A 327 -18.36 11.58 -14.91
N PRO A 328 -18.74 11.08 -16.10
CA PRO A 328 -18.46 9.70 -16.50
C PRO A 328 -16.96 9.37 -16.63
N ASP A 329 -16.08 10.37 -16.73
CA ASP A 329 -14.63 10.20 -16.83
C ASP A 329 -13.86 10.70 -15.59
N GLN A 330 -14.56 10.78 -14.46
CA GLN A 330 -14.02 11.24 -13.19
C GLN A 330 -13.54 10.08 -12.31
N LEU A 331 -12.44 10.32 -11.60
CA LEU A 331 -12.00 9.44 -10.52
C LEU A 331 -12.88 9.68 -9.30
N TYR A 332 -13.43 8.60 -8.75
CA TYR A 332 -14.15 8.59 -7.47
C TYR A 332 -13.32 7.83 -6.44
N ILE A 333 -13.05 8.45 -5.28
CA ILE A 333 -12.46 7.77 -4.11
C ILE A 333 -13.42 7.92 -2.94
N THR A 334 -14.05 6.83 -2.53
CA THR A 334 -15.02 6.81 -1.42
C THR A 334 -14.37 6.21 -0.19
N PHE A 335 -14.28 6.95 0.91
CA PHE A 335 -13.86 6.36 2.19
C PHE A 335 -15.08 5.86 2.96
N ALA A 336 -15.15 4.55 3.21
CA ALA A 336 -16.12 3.99 4.16
C ALA A 336 -15.59 4.04 5.61
N SER A 337 -14.28 4.26 5.79
CA SER A 337 -13.60 4.44 7.08
C SER A 337 -14.01 5.75 7.77
N SER A 338 -14.00 5.73 9.10
CA SER A 338 -14.28 6.90 9.95
C SER A 338 -13.97 6.58 11.40
N GLU A 339 -13.87 7.61 12.23
CA GLU A 339 -13.77 7.56 13.67
C GLU A 339 -14.62 8.69 14.29
N HIS A 340 -14.85 8.64 15.60
CA HIS A 340 -15.30 9.80 16.35
C HIS A 340 -14.72 9.74 17.77
N ASP A 341 -13.49 10.22 17.89
CA ASP A 341 -12.60 10.06 19.04
C ASP A 341 -13.16 10.71 20.31
N THR A 342 -13.93 11.81 20.18
CA THR A 342 -14.55 12.49 21.32
C THR A 342 -15.60 11.66 22.03
N ASP A 343 -16.26 10.75 21.31
CA ASP A 343 -17.41 9.96 21.80
C ASP A 343 -17.01 8.49 22.06
N GLY A 344 -15.81 8.11 21.61
CA GLY A 344 -15.18 6.82 21.87
C GLY A 344 -15.42 5.77 20.78
N GLU A 345 -16.01 6.16 19.66
CA GLU A 345 -16.22 5.38 18.45
C GLU A 345 -14.90 5.18 17.71
N THR A 346 -14.26 4.05 18.00
CA THR A 346 -13.06 3.61 17.28
C THR A 346 -13.36 3.28 15.81
N PRO A 347 -12.35 3.28 14.92
CA PRO A 347 -12.47 2.80 13.53
C PRO A 347 -13.21 1.45 13.40
N ARG A 348 -12.95 0.54 14.34
CA ARG A 348 -13.59 -0.78 14.40
C ARG A 348 -15.09 -0.73 14.63
N ILE A 349 -15.53 0.16 15.52
CA ILE A 349 -16.96 0.35 15.81
C ILE A 349 -17.64 0.94 14.59
N MET A 350 -17.00 1.91 13.93
CA MET A 350 -17.56 2.53 12.73
C MET A 350 -17.69 1.52 11.58
N ALA A 351 -16.63 0.75 11.31
CA ALA A 351 -16.60 -0.22 10.22
C ALA A 351 -17.50 -1.43 10.47
N LEU A 352 -17.48 -1.99 11.68
CA LEU A 352 -18.08 -3.30 11.98
C LEU A 352 -19.28 -3.25 12.93
N GLY A 353 -19.56 -2.10 13.53
CA GLY A 353 -20.59 -1.94 14.55
C GLY A 353 -20.06 -2.16 15.97
N ASN A 354 -20.94 -1.99 16.94
CA ASN A 354 -20.58 -2.03 18.36
C ASN A 354 -20.57 -3.45 18.98
N GLY A 355 -20.61 -4.50 18.14
CA GLY A 355 -20.67 -5.90 18.59
C GLY A 355 -22.04 -6.33 19.15
N THR A 356 -23.08 -5.51 19.00
CA THR A 356 -24.48 -5.84 19.35
C THR A 356 -25.39 -5.73 18.13
N GLU A 357 -26.51 -5.02 18.22
CA GLU A 357 -27.51 -4.90 17.14
C GLU A 357 -27.19 -3.80 16.12
N VAL A 358 -26.17 -2.96 16.36
CA VAL A 358 -25.83 -1.84 15.47
C VAL A 358 -24.84 -2.34 14.41
N PRO A 359 -25.24 -2.50 13.14
CA PRO A 359 -24.31 -2.85 12.07
C PRO A 359 -23.41 -1.66 11.73
N GLY A 360 -22.14 -1.92 11.45
CA GLY A 360 -21.19 -0.91 10.98
C GLY A 360 -21.41 -0.54 9.52
N VAL A 361 -20.62 0.42 9.04
CA VAL A 361 -20.68 0.91 7.65
C VAL A 361 -20.47 -0.23 6.66
N ASN A 362 -19.48 -1.12 6.87
CA ASN A 362 -19.20 -2.22 5.94
C ASN A 362 -20.39 -3.17 5.80
N GLN A 363 -21.08 -3.51 6.90
CA GLN A 363 -22.28 -4.34 6.83
C GLN A 363 -23.44 -3.63 6.14
N LYS A 364 -23.57 -2.31 6.34
CA LYS A 364 -24.67 -1.52 5.76
C LYS A 364 -24.49 -1.27 4.26
N ILE A 365 -23.27 -1.09 3.76
CA ILE A 365 -23.02 -0.85 2.33
C ILE A 365 -23.10 -2.13 1.49
N LEU A 366 -22.84 -3.30 2.07
CA LEU A 366 -22.81 -4.57 1.33
C LEU A 366 -24.10 -4.84 0.51
N PRO A 367 -25.33 -4.76 1.08
CA PRO A 367 -26.55 -4.96 0.29
C PRO A 367 -26.66 -3.97 -0.87
N TRP A 368 -26.29 -2.71 -0.67
CA TRP A 368 -26.33 -1.69 -1.71
C TRP A 368 -25.36 -1.97 -2.86
N LEU A 369 -24.13 -2.40 -2.54
CA LEU A 369 -23.14 -2.80 -3.54
C LEU A 369 -23.64 -4.00 -4.36
N GLN A 370 -24.25 -4.98 -3.70
CA GLN A 370 -24.82 -6.17 -4.36
C GLN A 370 -26.01 -5.83 -5.26
N GLU A 371 -26.89 -4.93 -4.83
CA GLU A 371 -28.02 -4.44 -5.62
C GLU A 371 -27.58 -3.65 -6.87
N ASN A 372 -26.42 -2.99 -6.79
CA ASN A 372 -25.85 -2.18 -7.87
C ASN A 372 -24.71 -2.87 -8.63
N LYS A 373 -24.65 -4.21 -8.59
CA LYS A 373 -23.67 -5.00 -9.34
C LYS A 373 -23.63 -4.62 -10.83
N GLY A 374 -22.45 -4.46 -11.42
CA GLY A 374 -22.27 -4.04 -12.81
C GLY A 374 -22.24 -2.52 -13.02
N LYS A 375 -22.12 -1.72 -11.94
CA LYS A 375 -21.94 -0.27 -11.96
C LYS A 375 -20.56 0.14 -11.45
N ARG A 376 -19.99 1.20 -12.01
CA ARG A 376 -18.73 1.79 -11.54
C ARG A 376 -18.89 2.45 -10.18
N PHE A 377 -18.21 1.93 -9.16
CA PHE A 377 -18.12 2.51 -7.82
C PHE A 377 -16.88 3.39 -7.63
N GLY A 378 -15.88 3.28 -8.52
CA GLY A 378 -14.57 3.90 -8.32
C GLY A 378 -13.75 3.17 -7.25
N ILE A 379 -12.84 3.89 -6.60
CA ILE A 379 -12.08 3.37 -5.48
C ILE A 379 -12.95 3.41 -4.22
N VAL A 380 -13.01 2.29 -3.47
CA VAL A 380 -13.73 2.21 -2.19
C VAL A 380 -12.74 1.82 -1.09
N MET A 381 -12.39 2.77 -0.24
CA MET A 381 -11.45 2.62 0.87
C MET A 381 -12.16 2.11 2.12
N LEU A 382 -11.70 0.98 2.66
CA LEU A 382 -12.33 0.27 3.79
C LEU A 382 -11.40 0.24 5.00
N ASP A 383 -11.99 0.28 6.20
CA ASP A 383 -11.37 -0.27 7.41
C ASP A 383 -11.83 -1.72 7.61
N PHE A 384 -10.96 -2.59 8.11
CA PHE A 384 -11.24 -4.01 8.40
C PHE A 384 -11.88 -4.75 7.21
N PHE A 385 -11.26 -4.62 6.03
CA PHE A 385 -11.86 -4.95 4.73
C PHE A 385 -12.48 -6.36 4.60
N ASP A 386 -11.91 -7.37 5.28
CA ASP A 386 -12.35 -8.77 5.21
C ASP A 386 -13.24 -9.20 6.39
N SER A 387 -13.49 -8.30 7.36
CA SER A 387 -14.32 -8.62 8.54
C SER A 387 -15.82 -8.71 8.21
N VAL A 388 -16.23 -8.24 7.03
CA VAL A 388 -17.58 -8.44 6.48
C VAL A 388 -17.45 -9.20 5.15
N PRO A 389 -17.62 -10.54 5.18
CA PRO A 389 -17.44 -11.36 3.98
C PRO A 389 -18.32 -10.90 2.82
N GLY A 390 -17.74 -10.82 1.62
CA GLY A 390 -18.47 -10.44 0.40
C GLY A 390 -18.37 -8.96 0.04
N VAL A 391 -17.88 -8.06 0.92
CA VAL A 391 -17.74 -6.62 0.60
C VAL A 391 -16.73 -6.40 -0.52
N VAL A 392 -15.56 -7.04 -0.42
CA VAL A 392 -14.51 -6.94 -1.43
C VAL A 392 -14.99 -7.48 -2.76
N GLU A 393 -15.62 -8.65 -2.75
CA GLU A 393 -16.18 -9.28 -3.94
C GLU A 393 -17.29 -8.44 -4.54
N ALA A 394 -18.12 -7.77 -3.74
CA ALA A 394 -19.16 -6.89 -4.25
C ALA A 394 -18.56 -5.67 -4.97
N ILE A 395 -17.45 -5.12 -4.47
CA ILE A 395 -16.71 -4.03 -5.15
C ILE A 395 -16.03 -4.54 -6.42
N ILE A 396 -15.41 -5.72 -6.40
CA ILE A 396 -14.72 -6.30 -7.56
C ILE A 396 -15.71 -6.69 -8.68
N ASN A 397 -16.85 -7.26 -8.32
CA ASN A 397 -17.87 -7.73 -9.27
C ASN A 397 -18.81 -6.62 -9.77
N ALA A 398 -18.44 -5.38 -9.48
CA ALA A 398 -19.14 -4.19 -9.91
C ALA A 398 -19.09 -3.98 -11.42
#